data_AF-A0A453DVT9-F1
#
_entry.id   AF-A0A453DVT9-F1
#
_cell.length_a   1.000
_cell.length_b   1.000
_cell.length_c   1.000
_cell.angle_alpha   90.00
_cell.angle_beta   90.00
_cell.angle_gamma   90.00
#
_symmetry.space_group_name_H-M   'P 1'
#
loop_
_entity.id
_entity.type
_entity.pdbx_description
1 polymer ?
#
loop_
_entity_poly.entity_id
_entity_poly.type
_entity_poly.pdbx_seq_one_letter_code
_entity_poly.pdbx_strand_id
1 'polypeptide(L)'
;MYADFIGSAGSIFDLTTPLYPGYFLPLASLGNLAKAVGRGFRDPSNRVIQNHFAKSGNLGEIAAKEEVWEVGAQLVGLSIGVLILDTPGIQSSYLTLTLTWLGVRLLHLWFRYQSLVVLKFRTVNLKRARILVRSHVANHTVPGYVACNEEENILTWERFLQPRISFGVPMERMLGGEESTHMDMVNMLLKLYKNEKYILCVEQLGLEEATYLVTFKEAATSMSVLRSLWQAHWLHQNR
;
A
#
# COMPACT_ATOMS: atom_id res chain seq x y z
N MET A 1 -7.88 -1.44 0.28
CA MET A 1 -8.03 -0.25 1.13
C MET A 1 -7.71 1.03 0.40
N TYR A 2 -6.42 1.36 0.12
CA TYR A 2 -6.09 2.64 -0.53
C TYR A 2 -6.77 2.84 -1.89
N ALA A 3 -6.75 1.83 -2.75
CA ALA A 3 -7.49 1.82 -4.00
C ALA A 3 -9.00 2.13 -3.83
N ASP A 4 -9.61 1.54 -2.79
CA ASP A 4 -11.03 1.73 -2.49
C ASP A 4 -11.31 3.15 -1.97
N PHE A 5 -10.41 3.74 -1.18
CA PHE A 5 -10.50 5.15 -0.76
C PHE A 5 -10.39 6.10 -1.97
N ILE A 6 -9.41 5.89 -2.86
CA ILE A 6 -9.24 6.69 -4.08
C ILE A 6 -10.49 6.59 -4.97
N GLY A 7 -11.02 5.37 -5.18
CA GLY A 7 -12.25 5.18 -5.92
C GLY A 7 -13.48 5.81 -5.24
N SER A 8 -13.50 5.87 -3.91
CA SER A 8 -14.55 6.57 -3.14
C SER A 8 -14.50 8.06 -3.41
N ALA A 9 -13.30 8.66 -3.35
CA ALA A 9 -13.08 10.07 -3.64
C ALA A 9 -13.49 10.39 -5.09
N GLY A 10 -13.18 9.50 -6.04
CA GLY A 10 -13.66 9.62 -7.42
C GLY A 10 -15.18 9.72 -7.54
N SER A 11 -15.90 8.93 -6.76
CA SER A 11 -17.37 8.93 -6.75
C SER A 11 -17.97 10.20 -6.13
N ILE A 12 -17.23 10.91 -5.29
CA ILE A 12 -17.66 12.23 -4.76
C ILE A 12 -17.74 13.25 -5.90
N PHE A 13 -16.80 13.22 -6.86
CA PHE A 13 -16.86 14.11 -8.02
C PHE A 13 -18.09 13.85 -8.90
N ASP A 14 -18.52 12.59 -9.03
CA ASP A 14 -19.74 12.29 -9.77
C ASP A 14 -20.98 12.81 -9.04
N LEU A 15 -21.02 12.66 -7.71
CA LEU A 15 -22.09 13.21 -6.90
C LEU A 15 -22.18 14.73 -7.02
N THR A 16 -21.06 15.45 -7.12
CA THR A 16 -21.08 16.91 -7.25
C THR A 16 -21.47 17.40 -8.65
N THR A 17 -21.47 16.54 -9.69
CA THR A 17 -21.82 16.97 -11.06
C THR A 17 -23.20 17.64 -11.20
N PRO A 18 -24.29 17.16 -10.56
CA PRO A 18 -25.61 17.78 -10.69
C PRO A 18 -25.69 19.13 -9.95
N LEU A 19 -24.82 19.37 -8.96
CA LEU A 19 -24.78 20.63 -8.21
C LEU A 19 -24.10 21.76 -9.02
N TYR A 20 -23.18 21.40 -9.90
CA TYR A 20 -22.41 22.35 -10.71
C TYR A 20 -22.40 21.97 -12.21
N PRO A 21 -23.54 22.10 -12.92
CA PRO A 21 -23.66 21.67 -14.31
C PRO A 21 -22.63 22.31 -15.26
N GLY A 22 -22.25 23.58 -15.01
CA GLY A 22 -21.22 24.27 -15.80
C GLY A 22 -19.82 23.66 -15.70
N TYR A 23 -19.55 22.86 -14.66
CA TYR A 23 -18.31 22.14 -14.44
C TYR A 23 -18.47 20.62 -14.65
N PHE A 24 -19.52 20.17 -15.32
CA PHE A 24 -19.79 18.76 -15.56
C PHE A 24 -18.58 18.03 -16.14
N LEU A 25 -18.00 18.55 -17.23
CA LEU A 25 -16.89 17.91 -17.92
C LEU A 25 -15.65 17.73 -17.04
N PRO A 26 -15.10 18.78 -16.38
CA PRO A 26 -13.94 18.60 -15.50
C PRO A 26 -14.26 17.71 -14.29
N LEU A 27 -15.44 17.82 -13.68
CA LEU A 27 -15.82 16.99 -12.52
C LEU A 27 -15.95 15.51 -12.89
N ALA A 28 -16.70 15.19 -13.96
CA ALA A 28 -16.86 13.82 -14.44
C ALA A 28 -15.53 13.21 -14.91
N SER A 29 -14.67 14.02 -15.54
CA SER A 29 -13.34 13.57 -15.97
C SER A 29 -12.46 13.24 -14.77
N LEU A 30 -12.46 14.08 -13.74
CA LEU A 30 -11.69 13.87 -12.52
C LEU A 30 -12.21 12.67 -11.71
N GLY A 31 -13.54 12.49 -11.65
CA GLY A 31 -14.17 11.31 -11.05
C GLY A 31 -13.75 10.01 -11.74
N ASN A 32 -13.81 9.98 -13.07
CA ASN A 32 -13.38 8.83 -13.86
C ASN A 32 -11.87 8.57 -13.75
N LEU A 33 -11.04 9.62 -13.75
CA LEU A 33 -9.60 9.52 -13.54
C LEU A 33 -9.28 8.90 -12.18
N ALA A 34 -9.86 9.41 -11.11
CA ALA A 34 -9.65 8.88 -9.76
C ALA A 34 -10.06 7.41 -9.66
N LYS A 35 -11.22 7.02 -10.23
CA LYS A 35 -11.65 5.62 -10.28
C LYS A 35 -10.70 4.74 -11.09
N ALA A 36 -10.17 5.23 -12.21
CA ALA A 36 -9.20 4.50 -13.03
C ALA A 36 -7.88 4.29 -12.29
N VAL A 37 -7.38 5.32 -11.60
CA VAL A 37 -6.20 5.21 -10.72
C VAL A 37 -6.46 4.20 -9.60
N GLY A 38 -7.63 4.27 -8.96
CA GLY A 38 -8.05 3.29 -7.95
C GLY A 38 -8.03 1.85 -8.48
N ARG A 39 -8.56 1.61 -9.68
CA ARG A 39 -8.50 0.31 -10.37
C ARG A 39 -7.06 -0.14 -10.62
N GLY A 40 -6.20 0.76 -11.13
CA GLY A 40 -4.78 0.47 -11.36
C GLY A 40 -4.02 0.01 -10.11
N PHE A 41 -4.36 0.51 -8.92
CA PHE A 41 -3.81 0.01 -7.65
C PHE A 41 -4.47 -1.29 -7.15
N ARG A 42 -5.77 -1.47 -7.44
CA ARG A 42 -6.53 -2.65 -7.01
C ARG A 42 -6.09 -3.91 -7.76
N ASP A 43 -5.91 -3.84 -9.07
CA ASP A 43 -5.73 -5.04 -9.91
C ASP A 43 -4.47 -5.85 -9.55
N PRO A 44 -3.28 -5.23 -9.37
CA PRO A 44 -2.10 -5.96 -8.93
C PRO A 44 -2.28 -6.58 -7.54
N SER A 45 -2.95 -5.87 -6.63
CA SER A 45 -3.23 -6.36 -5.27
C SER A 45 -4.18 -7.56 -5.30
N ASN A 46 -5.22 -7.49 -6.14
CA ASN A 46 -6.16 -8.59 -6.35
C ASN A 46 -5.47 -9.81 -6.96
N ARG A 47 -4.52 -9.64 -7.89
CA ARG A 47 -3.73 -10.77 -8.40
C ARG A 47 -2.93 -11.49 -7.31
N VAL A 48 -2.40 -10.75 -6.33
CA VAL A 48 -1.73 -11.36 -5.18
C VAL A 48 -2.71 -12.17 -4.31
N ILE A 49 -3.95 -11.69 -4.15
CA ILE A 49 -5.02 -12.41 -3.44
C ILE A 49 -5.44 -13.67 -4.22
N GLN A 50 -5.65 -13.57 -5.53
CA GLN A 50 -5.96 -14.72 -6.38
C GLN A 50 -4.87 -15.79 -6.30
N ASN A 51 -3.60 -15.37 -6.36
CA ASN A 51 -2.47 -16.27 -6.23
C ASN A 51 -2.37 -16.89 -4.83
N HIS A 52 -2.84 -16.21 -3.78
CA HIS A 52 -2.93 -16.78 -2.44
C HIS A 52 -3.91 -17.95 -2.37
N PHE A 53 -5.02 -17.90 -3.12
CA PHE A 53 -6.00 -18.99 -3.20
C PHE A 53 -5.63 -20.08 -4.23
N ALA A 54 -4.67 -19.80 -5.11
CA ALA A 54 -4.17 -20.78 -6.07
C ALA A 54 -3.40 -21.91 -5.36
N LYS A 55 -3.69 -23.15 -5.75
CA LYS A 55 -3.04 -24.35 -5.20
C LYS A 55 -1.99 -24.91 -6.15
N SER A 56 -2.29 -25.01 -7.44
CA SER A 56 -1.36 -25.50 -8.46
C SER A 56 -1.85 -25.17 -9.86
N GLY A 57 -1.19 -24.23 -10.55
CA GLY A 57 -1.48 -23.89 -11.96
C GLY A 57 -2.88 -23.31 -12.24
N ASN A 58 -3.74 -23.17 -11.22
CA ASN A 58 -5.14 -22.81 -11.35
C ASN A 58 -5.42 -21.31 -11.12
N LEU A 59 -4.39 -20.46 -11.23
CA LEU A 59 -4.54 -19.01 -11.06
C LEU A 59 -5.57 -18.42 -12.05
N GLY A 60 -5.51 -18.86 -13.32
CA GLY A 60 -6.45 -18.40 -14.35
C GLY A 60 -7.90 -18.81 -14.06
N GLU A 61 -8.12 -20.02 -13.53
CA GLU A 61 -9.46 -20.49 -13.14
C GLU A 61 -10.02 -19.67 -11.98
N ILE A 62 -9.19 -19.38 -10.96
CA ILE A 62 -9.59 -18.53 -9.83
C ILE A 62 -9.92 -17.12 -10.30
N ALA A 63 -9.07 -16.53 -11.16
CA ALA A 63 -9.30 -15.21 -11.71
C ALA A 63 -10.60 -15.13 -12.52
N ALA A 64 -10.83 -16.10 -13.42
CA ALA A 64 -12.05 -16.16 -14.21
C ALA A 64 -13.31 -16.34 -13.32
N LYS A 65 -13.22 -17.17 -12.28
CA LYS A 65 -14.32 -17.36 -11.33
C LYS A 65 -14.61 -16.07 -10.55
N GLU A 66 -13.58 -15.39 -10.05
CA GLU A 66 -13.75 -14.10 -9.37
C GLU A 66 -14.41 -13.08 -10.29
N GLU A 67 -13.99 -12.97 -11.54
CA GLU A 67 -14.54 -12.03 -12.52
C GLU A 67 -16.04 -12.27 -12.77
N VAL A 68 -16.46 -13.53 -12.94
CA VAL A 68 -17.88 -13.90 -13.09
C VAL A 68 -18.69 -13.49 -11.85
N TRP A 69 -18.18 -13.78 -10.64
CA TRP A 69 -18.85 -13.39 -9.40
C TRP A 69 -18.87 -11.87 -9.20
N GLU A 70 -17.83 -11.16 -9.62
CA GLU A 70 -17.77 -9.70 -9.57
C GLU A 70 -18.86 -9.08 -10.44
N VAL A 71 -19.00 -9.52 -11.70
CA VAL A 71 -20.07 -9.04 -12.60
C VAL A 71 -21.45 -9.35 -12.01
N GLY A 72 -21.66 -10.58 -11.52
CA GLY A 72 -22.93 -10.97 -10.89
C GLY A 72 -23.28 -10.10 -9.68
N ALA A 73 -22.30 -9.86 -8.79
CA ALA A 73 -22.48 -9.00 -7.63
C ALA A 73 -22.73 -7.53 -8.01
N GLN A 74 -22.09 -7.03 -9.07
CA GLN A 74 -22.34 -5.67 -9.59
C GLN A 74 -23.77 -5.52 -10.11
N LEU A 75 -24.29 -6.51 -10.85
CA LEU A 75 -25.67 -6.49 -11.34
C LEU A 75 -26.68 -6.50 -10.19
N VAL A 76 -26.50 -7.41 -9.22
CA VAL A 76 -27.36 -7.46 -8.02
C VAL A 76 -27.29 -6.16 -7.23
N GLY A 77 -26.09 -5.62 -7.02
CA GLY A 77 -25.88 -4.34 -6.34
C GLY A 77 -26.54 -3.17 -7.07
N LEU A 78 -26.48 -3.14 -8.40
CA LEU A 78 -27.17 -2.15 -9.22
C LEU A 78 -28.69 -2.27 -9.08
N SER A 79 -29.25 -3.49 -9.15
CA SER A 79 -30.68 -3.71 -8.95
C SER A 79 -31.16 -3.22 -7.58
N ILE A 80 -30.43 -3.55 -6.51
CA ILE A 80 -30.73 -3.07 -5.15
C ILE A 80 -30.59 -1.54 -5.09
N GLY A 81 -29.56 -0.97 -5.70
CA GLY A 81 -29.34 0.48 -5.74
C GLY A 81 -30.48 1.23 -6.42
N VAL A 82 -31.02 0.70 -7.53
CA VAL A 82 -32.19 1.26 -8.22
C VAL A 82 -33.42 1.20 -7.32
N LEU A 83 -33.69 0.08 -6.65
CA LEU A 83 -34.82 -0.05 -5.73
C LEU A 83 -34.74 0.93 -4.54
N ILE A 84 -33.54 1.14 -3.98
CA ILE A 84 -33.30 2.14 -2.94
C ILE A 84 -33.62 3.53 -3.49
N LEU A 85 -33.08 3.88 -4.67
CA LEU A 85 -33.32 5.18 -5.27
C LEU A 85 -34.80 5.39 -5.64
N ASP A 86 -35.55 4.35 -5.98
CA ASP A 86 -36.98 4.43 -6.30
C ASP A 86 -37.87 4.65 -5.05
N THR A 87 -37.30 4.50 -3.85
CA THR A 87 -38.05 4.67 -2.60
C THR A 87 -38.43 6.15 -2.37
N PRO A 88 -39.71 6.46 -2.10
CA PRO A 88 -40.16 7.83 -1.84
C PRO A 88 -39.38 8.46 -0.67
N GLY A 89 -38.87 9.68 -0.87
CA GLY A 89 -38.13 10.43 0.15
C GLY A 89 -36.61 10.45 -0.04
N ILE A 90 -36.01 9.44 -0.70
CA ILE A 90 -34.55 9.43 -0.95
C ILE A 90 -34.18 10.43 -2.06
N GLN A 91 -34.96 10.46 -3.14
CA GLN A 91 -34.78 11.43 -4.23
C GLN A 91 -35.24 12.84 -3.87
N SER A 92 -36.08 12.99 -2.84
CA SER A 92 -36.71 14.27 -2.49
C SER A 92 -35.73 15.30 -1.94
N SER A 93 -34.57 14.87 -1.43
CA SER A 93 -33.54 15.77 -0.91
C SER A 93 -32.14 15.26 -1.29
N TYR A 94 -31.33 16.16 -1.86
CA TYR A 94 -29.94 15.87 -2.19
C TYR A 94 -29.11 15.49 -0.93
N LEU A 95 -29.47 16.05 0.23
CA LEU A 95 -28.84 15.67 1.50
C LEU A 95 -29.15 14.20 1.85
N THR A 96 -30.42 13.79 1.73
CA THR A 96 -30.81 12.39 1.98
C THR A 96 -30.11 11.43 1.03
N LEU A 97 -30.00 11.79 -0.25
CA LEU A 97 -29.28 11.01 -1.26
C LEU A 97 -27.80 10.85 -0.90
N THR A 98 -27.12 11.95 -0.56
CA THR A 98 -25.70 11.94 -0.22
C THR A 98 -25.41 11.20 1.09
N LEU A 99 -26.28 11.31 2.09
CA LEU A 99 -26.19 10.52 3.33
C LEU A 99 -26.42 9.02 3.07
N THR A 100 -27.39 8.68 2.23
CA THR A 100 -27.65 7.29 1.82
C THR A 100 -26.44 6.71 1.10
N TRP A 101 -25.89 7.44 0.14
CA TRP A 101 -24.66 7.05 -0.55
C TRP A 101 -23.50 6.89 0.42
N LEU A 102 -23.31 7.83 1.35
CA LEU A 102 -22.23 7.77 2.34
C LEU A 102 -22.36 6.52 3.22
N GLY A 103 -23.57 6.22 3.70
CA GLY A 103 -23.84 5.02 4.49
C GLY A 103 -23.48 3.73 3.75
N VAL A 104 -23.97 3.58 2.51
CA VAL A 104 -23.63 2.44 1.64
C VAL A 104 -22.13 2.38 1.37
N ARG A 105 -21.48 3.53 1.16
CA ARG A 105 -20.04 3.58 0.89
C ARG A 105 -19.19 3.19 2.09
N LEU A 106 -19.55 3.66 3.28
CA LEU A 106 -18.90 3.26 4.53
C LEU A 106 -19.07 1.77 4.79
N LEU A 107 -20.27 1.22 4.54
CA LEU A 107 -20.54 -0.21 4.66
C LEU A 107 -19.68 -1.02 3.68
N HIS A 108 -19.55 -0.59 2.43
CA HIS A 108 -18.66 -1.22 1.45
C HIS A 108 -17.19 -1.21 1.92
N LEU A 109 -16.69 -0.07 2.40
CA LEU A 109 -15.32 0.04 2.91
C LEU A 109 -15.10 -0.85 4.14
N TRP A 110 -16.10 -0.95 5.02
CA TRP A 110 -16.08 -1.83 6.18
C TRP A 110 -16.01 -3.30 5.78
N PHE A 111 -16.88 -3.78 4.89
CA PHE A 111 -16.83 -5.16 4.41
C PHE A 111 -15.52 -5.46 3.69
N ARG A 112 -15.01 -4.51 2.91
CA ARG A 112 -13.71 -4.66 2.26
C ARG A 112 -12.60 -4.76 3.31
N TYR A 113 -12.64 -3.99 4.39
CA TYR A 113 -11.68 -4.09 5.49
C TYR A 113 -11.73 -5.46 6.16
N GLN A 114 -12.92 -5.93 6.54
CA GLN A 114 -13.12 -7.25 7.12
C GLN A 114 -12.60 -8.37 6.19
N SER A 115 -12.84 -8.25 4.88
CA SER A 115 -12.36 -9.23 3.89
C SER A 115 -10.83 -9.29 3.77
N LEU A 116 -10.11 -8.21 4.09
CA LEU A 116 -8.65 -8.17 4.00
C LEU A 116 -7.98 -8.61 5.31
N VAL A 117 -8.55 -8.29 6.48
CA VAL A 117 -7.98 -8.65 7.79
C VAL A 117 -7.96 -10.16 8.01
N VAL A 118 -8.92 -10.89 7.43
CA VAL A 118 -8.98 -12.36 7.56
C VAL A 118 -7.94 -13.10 6.70
N LEU A 119 -7.34 -12.43 5.69
CA LEU A 119 -6.36 -13.05 4.81
C LEU A 119 -5.05 -13.34 5.55
N LYS A 120 -4.51 -14.54 5.34
CA LYS A 120 -3.25 -14.99 5.96
C LYS A 120 -2.23 -15.34 4.89
N PHE A 121 -1.54 -14.33 4.38
CA PHE A 121 -0.55 -14.50 3.33
C PHE A 121 0.72 -15.19 3.84
N ARG A 122 1.23 -16.14 3.04
CA ARG A 122 2.50 -16.87 3.31
C ARG A 122 3.73 -16.16 2.74
N THR A 123 3.54 -15.17 1.89
CA THR A 123 4.61 -14.33 1.33
C THR A 123 5.10 -13.33 2.37
N VAL A 124 6.26 -12.71 2.18
CA VAL A 124 6.73 -11.62 3.06
C VAL A 124 6.68 -10.32 2.26
N ASN A 125 5.81 -9.38 2.67
CA ASN A 125 5.86 -8.01 2.17
C ASN A 125 6.76 -7.15 3.08
N LEU A 126 6.93 -5.88 2.74
CA LEU A 126 7.82 -5.00 3.49
C LEU A 126 7.35 -4.80 4.94
N LYS A 127 6.06 -4.62 5.18
CA LYS A 127 5.49 -4.48 6.54
C LYS A 127 5.75 -5.70 7.42
N ARG A 128 5.48 -6.89 6.88
CA ARG A 128 5.70 -8.17 7.57
C ARG A 128 7.18 -8.46 7.75
N ALA A 129 8.04 -8.04 6.81
CA ALA A 129 9.50 -8.07 6.99
C ALA A 129 9.94 -7.19 8.17
N ARG A 130 9.35 -5.99 8.34
CA ARG A 130 9.62 -5.13 9.50
C ARG A 130 9.21 -5.77 10.81
N ILE A 131 8.04 -6.41 10.87
CA ILE A 131 7.58 -7.15 12.05
C ILE A 131 8.56 -8.27 12.40
N LEU A 132 8.94 -9.09 11.41
CA LEU A 132 9.91 -10.19 11.58
C LEU A 132 11.25 -9.69 12.12
N VAL A 133 11.80 -8.65 11.49
CA VAL A 133 13.09 -8.08 11.88
C VAL A 133 12.99 -7.42 13.26
N ARG A 134 11.97 -6.63 13.52
CA ARG A 134 11.77 -5.98 14.82
C ARG A 134 11.72 -6.99 15.95
N SER A 135 10.94 -8.06 15.78
CA SER A 135 10.85 -9.13 16.77
C SER A 135 12.18 -9.85 16.96
N HIS A 136 12.93 -10.08 15.87
CA HIS A 136 14.22 -10.75 15.95
C HIS A 136 15.30 -9.89 16.61
N VAL A 137 15.38 -8.59 16.27
CA VAL A 137 16.37 -7.68 16.86
C VAL A 137 16.05 -7.42 18.34
N ALA A 138 14.77 -7.23 18.70
CA ALA A 138 14.39 -6.90 20.07
C ALA A 138 14.33 -8.11 21.01
N ASN A 139 13.78 -9.24 20.56
CA ASN A 139 13.45 -10.38 21.41
C ASN A 139 14.21 -11.67 21.02
N HIS A 140 15.04 -11.63 19.98
CA HIS A 140 15.69 -12.82 19.42
C HIS A 140 14.71 -13.91 18.94
N THR A 141 13.45 -13.54 18.69
CA THR A 141 12.40 -14.45 18.21
C THR A 141 12.02 -14.16 16.77
N VAL A 142 11.65 -15.19 16.00
CA VAL A 142 11.11 -15.03 14.65
C VAL A 142 9.64 -15.50 14.65
N PRO A 143 8.67 -14.57 14.57
CA PRO A 143 7.25 -14.94 14.60
C PRO A 143 6.85 -15.71 13.33
N GLY A 144 5.88 -16.61 13.48
CA GLY A 144 5.28 -17.30 12.33
C GLY A 144 4.44 -16.35 11.47
N TYR A 145 4.18 -16.75 10.21
CA TYR A 145 3.45 -15.90 9.26
C TYR A 145 2.05 -15.50 9.77
N VAL A 146 1.36 -16.36 10.52
CA VAL A 146 0.03 -16.05 11.07
C VAL A 146 0.09 -14.85 12.02
N ALA A 147 1.03 -14.87 12.96
CA ALA A 147 1.25 -13.77 13.90
C ALA A 147 1.64 -12.48 13.17
N CYS A 148 2.51 -12.56 12.15
CA CYS A 148 2.87 -11.38 11.36
C CYS A 148 1.69 -10.78 10.58
N ASN A 149 0.76 -11.61 10.09
CA ASN A 149 -0.43 -11.11 9.40
C ASN A 149 -1.44 -10.48 10.40
N GLU A 150 -1.50 -10.97 11.65
CA GLU A 150 -2.37 -10.40 12.70
C GLU A 150 -1.87 -9.06 13.22
N GLU A 151 -0.56 -8.93 13.31
CA GLU A 151 0.10 -7.71 13.74
C GLU A 151 0.17 -6.65 12.63
N GLU A 152 0.04 -7.04 11.36
CA GLU A 152 0.11 -6.12 10.22
C GLU A 152 -1.05 -5.12 10.21
N ASN A 153 -0.72 -3.83 10.35
CA ASN A 153 -1.68 -2.77 10.12
C ASN A 153 -1.83 -2.46 8.61
N ILE A 154 -2.97 -2.85 8.04
CA ILE A 154 -3.30 -2.65 6.62
C ILE A 154 -3.45 -1.16 6.27
N LEU A 155 -3.89 -0.32 7.21
CA LEU A 155 -4.20 1.10 6.99
C LEU A 155 -2.98 2.02 7.14
N THR A 156 -1.98 1.64 7.93
CA THR A 156 -0.78 2.44 8.11
C THR A 156 0.09 2.41 6.87
N TRP A 157 0.44 3.57 6.31
CA TRP A 157 1.41 3.62 5.21
C TRP A 157 2.80 3.23 5.71
N GLU A 158 3.51 2.40 4.95
CA GLU A 158 4.92 2.03 5.17
C GLU A 158 5.86 3.20 5.50
N ARG A 159 5.59 4.41 5.00
CA ARG A 159 6.41 5.61 5.26
C ARG A 159 6.33 6.08 6.71
N PHE A 160 5.24 5.76 7.41
CA PHE A 160 5.04 6.13 8.82
C PHE A 160 5.50 5.04 9.79
N LEU A 161 6.03 3.93 9.28
CA LEU A 161 6.59 2.87 10.12
C LEU A 161 8.01 3.23 10.57
N GLN A 162 8.30 2.95 11.84
CA GLN A 162 9.63 3.11 12.41
C GLN A 162 10.45 1.82 12.35
N PRO A 163 11.78 1.89 12.13
CA PRO A 163 12.53 3.09 11.72
C PRO A 163 12.16 3.57 10.31
N ARG A 164 12.33 4.87 10.04
CA ARG A 164 12.14 5.46 8.71
C ARG A 164 13.25 5.00 7.77
N ILE A 165 12.91 4.18 6.79
CA ILE A 165 13.85 3.64 5.79
C ILE A 165 13.42 4.08 4.39
N SER A 166 14.34 4.70 3.65
CA SER A 166 14.17 5.03 2.23
C SER A 166 15.03 4.10 1.39
N PHE A 167 14.37 3.32 0.52
CA PHE A 167 15.02 2.36 -0.37
C PHE A 167 15.27 2.95 -1.76
N GLY A 168 16.36 2.53 -2.40
CA GLY A 168 16.69 2.94 -3.77
C GLY A 168 17.10 4.40 -3.90
N VAL A 169 17.74 4.94 -2.86
CA VAL A 169 18.19 6.33 -2.86
C VAL A 169 19.39 6.48 -3.81
N PRO A 170 19.40 7.50 -4.69
CA PRO A 170 20.55 7.80 -5.54
C PRO A 170 21.79 8.04 -4.69
N MET A 171 22.94 7.53 -5.14
CA MET A 171 24.18 7.60 -4.37
C MET A 171 24.61 9.06 -4.14
N GLU A 172 24.30 9.94 -5.08
CA GLU A 172 24.49 11.39 -5.01
C GLU A 172 23.81 11.99 -3.77
N ARG A 173 22.58 11.53 -3.46
CA ARG A 173 21.85 11.99 -2.27
C ARG A 173 22.43 11.42 -0.98
N MET A 174 23.01 10.22 -1.01
CA MET A 174 23.62 9.61 0.17
C MET A 174 24.95 10.25 0.56
N LEU A 175 25.68 10.77 -0.42
CA LEU A 175 27.02 11.31 -0.23
C LEU A 175 27.04 12.77 0.24
N GLY A 176 25.95 13.52 0.01
CA GLY A 176 25.68 14.88 0.48
C GLY A 176 26.91 15.74 0.82
N GLY A 177 27.29 16.68 -0.05
CA GLY A 177 28.43 17.57 0.22
C GLY A 177 29.08 18.12 -1.05
N GLU A 178 30.25 18.71 -0.89
CA GLU A 178 31.08 19.20 -2.01
C GLU A 178 31.68 18.03 -2.81
N GLU A 179 31.75 18.19 -4.14
CA GLU A 179 32.21 17.16 -5.09
C GLU A 179 33.59 16.57 -4.78
N SER A 180 34.44 17.34 -4.11
CA SER A 180 35.82 16.98 -3.75
C SER A 180 35.91 15.79 -2.78
N THR A 181 34.91 15.58 -1.91
CA THR A 181 34.95 14.55 -0.85
C THR A 181 34.20 13.27 -1.25
N HIS A 182 33.43 13.33 -2.35
CA HIS A 182 32.59 12.22 -2.79
C HIS A 182 33.39 10.97 -3.17
N MET A 183 34.51 11.13 -3.88
CA MET A 183 35.27 9.97 -4.37
C MET A 183 35.90 9.15 -3.24
N ASP A 184 36.42 9.78 -2.19
CA ASP A 184 37.00 9.09 -1.04
C ASP A 184 35.93 8.38 -0.20
N MET A 185 34.79 9.04 0.01
CA MET A 185 33.66 8.47 0.75
C MET A 185 33.02 7.30 -0.01
N VAL A 186 32.88 7.40 -1.34
CA VAL A 186 32.44 6.27 -2.18
C VAL A 186 33.40 5.10 -2.06
N ASN A 187 34.71 5.34 -2.19
CA ASN A 187 35.72 4.30 -2.06
C ASN A 187 35.68 3.64 -0.67
N MET A 188 35.48 4.42 0.39
CA MET A 188 35.30 3.91 1.75
C MET A 188 34.04 3.02 1.85
N LEU A 189 32.89 3.49 1.39
CA LEU A 189 31.63 2.76 1.44
C LEU A 189 31.68 1.46 0.61
N LEU A 190 32.30 1.50 -0.57
CA LEU A 190 32.50 0.32 -1.41
C LEU A 190 33.42 -0.71 -0.75
N LYS A 191 34.47 -0.26 -0.04
CA LYS A 191 35.33 -1.14 0.76
C LYS A 191 34.59 -1.72 1.96
N LEU A 192 33.82 -0.91 2.69
CA LEU A 192 33.07 -1.31 3.88
C LEU A 192 31.99 -2.35 3.55
N TYR A 193 31.19 -2.09 2.51
CA TYR A 193 30.13 -2.97 2.05
C TYR A 193 30.59 -3.94 0.97
N LYS A 194 31.89 -4.28 0.87
CA LYS A 194 32.43 -5.13 -0.21
C LYS A 194 31.65 -6.44 -0.40
N ASN A 195 31.27 -7.08 0.71
CA ASN A 195 30.58 -8.37 0.73
C ASN A 195 29.06 -8.26 0.63
N GLU A 196 28.49 -7.06 0.80
CA GLU A 196 27.06 -6.84 0.73
C GLU A 196 26.64 -6.24 -0.62
N LYS A 197 25.38 -6.48 -0.99
CA LYS A 197 24.78 -5.97 -2.23
C LYS A 197 23.97 -4.69 -2.03
N TYR A 198 24.10 -4.06 -0.86
CA TYR A 198 23.50 -2.79 -0.53
C TYR A 198 24.51 -1.94 0.24
N ILE A 199 24.23 -0.64 0.32
CA ILE A 199 24.96 0.33 1.14
C ILE A 199 23.90 1.06 1.97
N LEU A 200 24.17 1.22 3.26
CA LEU A 200 23.29 1.91 4.19
C LEU A 200 24.03 3.09 4.81
N CYS A 201 23.39 4.26 4.75
CA CYS A 201 23.81 5.49 5.42
C CYS A 201 22.69 5.99 6.34
N VAL A 202 23.07 6.69 7.40
CA VAL A 202 22.13 7.29 8.35
C VAL A 202 22.14 8.79 8.14
N GLU A 203 21.01 9.33 7.71
CA GLU A 203 20.79 10.77 7.62
C GLU A 203 20.14 11.22 8.94
N GLN A 204 20.84 12.10 9.66
CA GLN A 204 20.31 12.70 10.89
C GLN A 204 20.08 14.19 10.64
N LEU A 205 18.82 14.54 10.36
CA LEU A 205 18.41 15.93 10.15
C LEU A 205 18.08 16.58 11.51
N GLY A 206 19.10 17.06 12.23
CA GLY A 206 18.93 17.80 13.48
C GLY A 206 18.24 17.01 14.60
N LEU A 207 17.11 17.54 15.11
CA LEU A 207 16.29 16.93 16.18
C LEU A 207 15.31 15.86 15.68
N GLU A 208 15.19 15.64 14.36
CA GLU A 208 14.30 14.61 13.82
C GLU A 208 14.87 13.20 14.00
N GLU A 209 13.97 12.21 14.05
CA GLU A 209 14.34 10.80 14.07
C GLU A 209 15.22 10.44 12.86
N ALA A 210 16.20 9.59 13.11
CA ALA A 210 17.15 9.12 12.11
C ALA A 210 16.43 8.49 10.91
N THR A 211 16.77 8.96 9.70
CA THR A 211 16.30 8.35 8.46
C THR A 211 17.42 7.50 7.88
N TYR A 212 17.11 6.23 7.60
CA TYR A 212 18.06 5.28 7.03
C TYR A 212 17.92 5.27 5.50
N LEU A 213 18.98 5.64 4.81
CA LEU A 213 19.04 5.65 3.35
C LEU A 213 19.73 4.38 2.86
N VAL A 214 19.06 3.63 1.97
CA VAL A 214 19.59 2.39 1.41
C VAL A 214 19.68 2.52 -0.11
N THR A 215 20.87 2.25 -0.64
CA THR A 215 21.09 2.06 -2.07
C THR A 215 21.52 0.63 -2.37
N PHE A 216 21.20 0.16 -3.57
CA PHE A 216 21.40 -1.23 -3.99
C PHE A 216 22.42 -1.31 -5.11
N LYS A 217 23.29 -2.32 -5.05
CA LYS A 217 24.20 -2.66 -6.16
C LYS A 217 23.42 -3.46 -7.21
N GLU A 218 23.92 -3.52 -8.45
CA GLU A 218 23.22 -4.18 -9.58
C GLU A 218 22.78 -5.63 -9.29
N ALA A 219 23.53 -6.37 -8.48
CA ALA A 219 23.22 -7.75 -8.10
C ALA A 219 22.38 -7.89 -6.81
N ALA A 220 21.64 -6.85 -6.42
CA ALA A 220 20.78 -6.90 -5.24
C ALA A 220 19.56 -7.80 -5.45
N THR A 221 19.21 -8.57 -4.42
CA THR A 221 18.06 -9.46 -4.40
C THR A 221 17.10 -9.09 -3.27
N SER A 222 15.95 -9.75 -3.17
CA SER A 222 15.03 -9.60 -2.04
C SER A 222 15.70 -9.90 -0.68
N MET A 223 16.70 -10.79 -0.66
CA MET A 223 17.51 -11.06 0.53
C MET A 223 18.35 -9.83 0.93
N SER A 224 18.88 -9.08 -0.04
CA SER A 224 19.61 -7.83 0.20
C SER A 224 18.71 -6.77 0.82
N VAL A 225 17.45 -6.68 0.37
CA VAL A 225 16.45 -5.80 0.99
C VAL A 225 16.22 -6.20 2.45
N LEU A 226 15.99 -7.48 2.72
CA LEU A 226 15.76 -7.97 4.09
C LEU A 226 16.97 -7.72 5.00
N ARG A 227 18.20 -7.95 4.53
CA ARG A 227 19.43 -7.66 5.28
C ARG A 227 19.59 -6.18 5.59
N SER A 228 19.36 -5.31 4.60
CA SER A 228 19.42 -3.86 4.82
C SER A 228 18.40 -3.38 5.84
N LEU A 229 17.20 -3.98 5.82
CA LEU A 229 16.13 -3.70 6.76
C LEU A 229 16.50 -4.19 8.17
N TRP A 230 17.13 -5.37 8.28
CA TRP A 230 17.69 -5.88 9.53
C TRP A 230 18.75 -4.95 10.12
N GLN A 231 19.73 -4.55 9.31
CA GLN A 231 20.79 -3.63 9.75
C GLN A 231 20.22 -2.29 10.21
N ALA A 232 19.23 -1.74 9.49
CA ALA A 232 18.57 -0.50 9.88
C ALA A 232 17.87 -0.61 11.25
N HIS A 233 17.14 -1.71 11.50
CA HIS A 233 16.47 -1.91 12.80
C HIS A 233 17.48 -2.14 13.93
N TRP A 234 18.55 -2.89 13.67
CA TRP A 234 19.61 -3.10 14.64
C TRP A 234 20.30 -1.78 15.02
N LEU A 235 20.65 -0.96 14.02
CA LEU A 235 21.23 0.37 14.25
C LEU A 235 20.26 1.32 14.94
N HIS A 236 18.95 1.19 14.72
CA HIS A 236 17.96 2.01 15.39
C HIS A 236 17.80 1.67 16.87
N GLN A 237 17.89 0.39 17.23
CA GLN A 237 17.75 -0.06 18.60
C GLN A 237 19.04 0.12 19.43
N ASN A 238 20.21 0.09 18.79
CA ASN A 238 21.51 0.19 19.46
C ASN A 238 22.19 1.56 19.26
N ARG A 239 21.39 2.62 19.06
CA ARG A 239 21.88 3.99 18.97
C ARG A 239 21.77 4.70 20.30
#